data_AF-A0A7V9SMX8-F1
#
_entry.id   AF-A0A7V9SMX8-F1
#
_cell.length_a   1.000
_cell.length_b   1.000
_cell.length_c   1.000
_cell.angle_alpha   90.00
_cell.angle_beta   90.00
_cell.angle_gamma   90.00
#
_symmetry.space_group_name_H-M   'P 1'
#
loop_
_entity.id
_entity.type
_entity.pdbx_description
1 polymer ?
#
loop_
_entity_poly.entity_id
_entity_poly.type
_entity_poly.pdbx_seq_one_letter_code
_entity_poly.pdbx_strand_id
1 'polypeptide(L)'
;ESFEVQAFIRTNTGKVFSQKIPVTIPADTPSGALTITVGDGGSIQQTAASRQFVPKDLGELVKTLNEIKKSDRLYVQTSRVTNGAIIGANEMPNLPPSMLATLNNDRTAGGFKPTVLTVLTEHELAPAEYIISGQQVLTIEVIK
;
A
#
# COMPACT_ATOMS: atom_id res chain seq x y z
N GLU A 1 -11.04 14.87 -5.89
CA GLU A 1 -10.24 15.43 -7.01
C GLU A 1 -9.53 14.30 -7.74
N SER A 2 -9.09 14.51 -8.98
CA SER A 2 -8.30 13.50 -9.71
C SER A 2 -7.05 14.12 -10.33
N PHE A 3 -5.98 13.34 -10.38
CA PHE A 3 -4.72 13.71 -11.03
C PHE A 3 -4.21 12.53 -11.87
N GLU A 4 -3.32 12.81 -12.83
CA GLU A 4 -2.73 11.79 -13.70
C GLU A 4 -1.31 11.46 -13.22
N VAL A 5 -1.05 10.17 -13.00
CA VAL A 5 0.30 9.65 -12.81
C VAL A 5 0.78 9.06 -14.13
N GLN A 6 1.96 9.49 -14.58
CA GLN A 6 2.61 8.91 -15.75
C GLN A 6 3.75 8.00 -15.31
N ALA A 7 3.57 6.69 -15.51
CA ALA A 7 4.59 5.69 -15.24
C ALA A 7 5.41 5.41 -16.52
N PHE A 8 6.73 5.41 -16.41
CA PHE A 8 7.64 5.06 -17.50
C PHE A 8 8.26 3.69 -17.23
N ILE A 9 7.90 2.69 -18.04
CA ILE A 9 8.38 1.31 -17.93
C ILE A 9 9.48 1.12 -18.96
N ARG A 10 10.68 0.74 -18.51
CA ARG A 10 11.82 0.48 -19.39
C ARG A 10 12.04 -1.03 -19.53
N THR A 11 12.12 -1.51 -20.77
CA THR A 11 12.49 -2.91 -21.05
C THR A 11 14.00 -3.12 -20.96
N ASN A 12 14.42 -4.38 -20.90
CA ASN A 12 15.83 -4.77 -21.03
C ASN A 12 16.46 -4.34 -22.38
N THR A 13 15.65 -4.16 -23.42
CA THR A 13 16.07 -3.64 -24.73
C THR A 13 16.16 -2.11 -24.79
N GLY A 14 15.85 -1.42 -23.69
CA GLY A 14 15.91 0.05 -23.60
C GLY A 14 14.68 0.77 -24.17
N LYS A 15 13.66 0.04 -24.67
CA LYS A 15 12.38 0.65 -25.04
C LYS A 15 11.68 1.18 -23.79
N VAL A 16 11.08 2.36 -23.91
CA VAL A 16 10.31 2.97 -22.84
C VAL A 16 8.85 3.04 -23.25
N PHE A 17 7.98 2.51 -22.42
CA PHE A 17 6.53 2.62 -22.55
C PHE A 17 6.01 3.53 -21.46
N SER A 18 5.09 4.44 -21.80
CA SER A 18 4.45 5.29 -20.80
C SER A 18 3.02 4.84 -20.57
N GLN A 19 2.63 4.68 -19.32
CA GLN A 19 1.26 4.40 -18.92
C GLN A 19 0.71 5.57 -18.11
N LYS A 20 -0.42 6.11 -18.58
CA LYS A 20 -1.15 7.18 -17.90
C LYS A 20 -2.20 6.56 -17.00
N ILE A 21 -2.19 6.95 -15.73
CA ILE A 21 -3.00 6.31 -14.70
C ILE A 21 -3.78 7.41 -13.98
N PRO A 22 -5.09 7.50 -14.18
CA PRO A 22 -5.91 8.42 -13.42
C PRO A 22 -5.97 7.94 -11.97
N VAL A 23 -5.61 8.82 -11.03
CA VAL A 23 -5.70 8.59 -9.59
C VAL A 23 -6.74 9.53 -9.02
N THR A 24 -7.77 8.95 -8.39
CA THR A 24 -8.81 9.72 -7.71
C THR A 24 -8.47 9.80 -6.23
N ILE A 25 -8.41 11.01 -5.68
CA ILE A 25 -8.31 11.26 -4.25
C ILE A 25 -9.72 11.34 -3.69
N PRO A 26 -10.11 10.44 -2.76
CA PRO A 26 -11.40 10.50 -2.07
C PRO A 26 -11.61 11.85 -1.37
N ALA A 27 -12.82 12.40 -1.39
CA ALA A 27 -13.11 13.73 -0.84
C ALA A 27 -12.93 13.83 0.69
N ASP A 28 -13.04 12.70 1.37
CA ASP A 28 -12.79 12.51 2.79
C ASP A 28 -11.29 12.47 3.15
N THR A 29 -10.39 12.49 2.15
CA THR A 29 -8.94 12.56 2.39
C THR A 29 -8.59 13.86 3.15
N PRO A 30 -8.00 13.79 4.36
CA PRO A 30 -7.57 14.96 5.10
C PRO A 30 -6.37 15.65 4.45
N SER A 31 -6.13 16.92 4.78
CA SER A 31 -4.92 17.65 4.33
C SER A 31 -3.63 17.02 4.87
N GLY A 32 -2.50 17.25 4.20
CA GLY A 32 -1.15 16.76 4.53
C GLY A 32 -0.56 15.77 3.52
N ALA A 33 0.53 15.08 3.91
CA ALA A 33 1.26 14.18 3.01
C ALA A 33 0.44 12.95 2.54
N LEU A 34 0.45 12.70 1.23
CA LEU A 34 -0.10 11.52 0.57
C LEU A 34 1.03 10.82 -0.20
N THR A 35 1.23 9.54 0.09
CA THR A 35 2.23 8.71 -0.59
C THR A 35 1.55 7.93 -1.71
N ILE A 36 2.12 7.99 -2.89
CA ILE A 36 1.66 7.29 -4.09
C ILE A 36 2.76 6.31 -4.47
N THR A 37 2.45 5.02 -4.44
CA THR A 37 3.36 3.95 -4.84
C THR A 37 2.85 3.37 -6.15
N VAL A 38 3.72 3.33 -7.15
CA VAL A 38 3.47 2.64 -8.42
C VAL A 38 4.46 1.49 -8.53
N GLY A 39 3.99 0.26 -8.66
CA GLY A 39 4.89 -0.89 -8.71
C GLY A 39 4.24 -2.17 -9.21
N ASP A 40 5.05 -3.21 -9.38
CA ASP A 40 4.56 -4.55 -9.68
C ASP A 40 3.91 -5.20 -8.45
N GLY A 41 3.18 -6.29 -8.67
CA GLY A 41 2.47 -7.00 -7.61
C GLY A 41 3.37 -7.46 -6.45
N GLY A 42 4.59 -7.92 -6.75
CA GLY A 42 5.56 -8.34 -5.74
C GLY A 42 6.07 -7.18 -4.90
N SER A 43 6.36 -6.04 -5.53
CA SER A 43 6.80 -4.84 -4.82
C SER A 43 5.72 -4.26 -3.91
N ILE A 44 4.47 -4.17 -4.38
CA ILE A 44 3.35 -3.69 -3.56
C ILE A 44 3.03 -4.65 -2.42
N GLN A 45 3.10 -5.97 -2.66
CA GLN A 45 2.88 -6.95 -1.59
C GLN A 45 3.95 -6.87 -0.50
N GLN A 46 5.20 -6.56 -0.83
CA GLN A 46 6.22 -6.37 0.19
C GLN A 46 5.89 -5.21 1.12
N THR A 47 5.27 -4.14 0.65
CA THR A 47 4.90 -3.00 1.51
C THR A 47 3.61 -3.23 2.31
N ALA A 48 2.85 -4.29 2.02
CA ALA A 48 1.64 -4.61 2.73
C ALA A 48 1.92 -5.03 4.18
N ALA A 49 1.05 -4.60 5.08
CA ALA A 49 0.93 -4.99 6.48
C ALA A 49 0.96 -6.52 6.71
N SER A 50 0.34 -7.24 5.79
CA SER A 50 -0.07 -8.64 5.88
C SER A 50 1.08 -9.66 5.79
N ARG A 51 2.33 -9.27 6.09
CA ARG A 51 3.51 -10.13 5.93
C ARG A 51 3.47 -11.40 6.77
N GLN A 52 2.69 -11.42 7.85
CA GLN A 52 2.52 -12.57 8.73
C GLN A 52 1.12 -13.15 8.54
N PHE A 53 1.02 -14.11 7.63
CA PHE A 53 -0.20 -14.88 7.39
C PHE A 53 -0.02 -16.31 7.91
N VAL A 54 -0.91 -16.72 8.81
CA VAL A 54 -1.04 -18.13 9.26
C VAL A 54 -2.50 -18.52 8.98
N PRO A 55 -2.78 -19.31 7.93
CA PRO A 55 -4.14 -19.70 7.60
C PRO A 55 -4.73 -20.56 8.72
N LYS A 56 -5.98 -20.30 9.09
CA LYS A 56 -6.73 -21.13 10.06
C LYS A 56 -7.30 -22.38 9.39
N ASP A 57 -7.62 -22.30 8.11
CA ASP A 57 -8.14 -23.40 7.30
C ASP A 57 -7.70 -23.31 5.83
N LEU A 58 -8.04 -24.35 5.06
CA LEU A 58 -7.69 -24.44 3.64
C LEU A 58 -8.42 -23.39 2.78
N GLY A 59 -9.64 -23.00 3.16
CA GLY A 59 -10.40 -21.98 2.44
C GLY A 59 -9.72 -20.61 2.53
N GLU A 60 -9.24 -20.25 3.72
CA GLU A 60 -8.46 -19.04 3.96
C GLU A 60 -7.16 -19.06 3.15
N LEU A 61 -6.44 -20.19 3.13
CA LEU A 61 -5.24 -20.34 2.32
C LEU A 61 -5.50 -20.13 0.82
N VAL A 62 -6.52 -20.80 0.27
CA VAL A 62 -6.87 -20.68 -1.16
C VAL A 62 -7.29 -19.25 -1.50
N LYS A 63 -8.08 -18.61 -0.64
CA LYS A 63 -8.47 -17.21 -0.82
C LYS A 63 -7.25 -16.30 -0.86
N THR A 64 -6.34 -16.44 0.10
CA THR A 64 -5.12 -15.62 0.16
C THR A 64 -4.22 -15.86 -1.05
N LEU A 65 -4.05 -17.12 -1.49
CA LEU A 65 -3.29 -17.42 -2.71
C LEU A 65 -3.88 -16.74 -3.96
N ASN A 66 -5.21 -16.68 -4.06
CA ASN A 66 -5.89 -16.00 -5.16
C ASN A 66 -5.78 -14.47 -5.10
N GLU A 67 -5.56 -13.90 -3.91
CA GLU A 67 -5.34 -12.47 -3.68
C GLU A 67 -3.87 -12.05 -3.88
N ILE A 68 -2.96 -12.99 -4.14
CA ILE A 68 -1.57 -12.69 -4.47
C ILE A 68 -1.53 -11.85 -5.75
N LYS A 69 -0.88 -10.70 -5.64
CA LYS A 69 -0.73 -9.76 -6.76
C LYS A 69 0.23 -10.33 -7.79
N LYS A 70 -0.10 -10.15 -9.06
CA LYS A 70 0.70 -10.66 -10.18
C LYS A 70 1.72 -9.62 -10.64
N SER A 71 2.89 -10.05 -11.09
CA SER A 71 3.94 -9.14 -11.60
C SER A 71 3.79 -8.78 -13.09
N ASP A 72 2.75 -9.26 -13.77
CA ASP A 72 2.41 -8.87 -15.15
C ASP A 72 1.60 -7.57 -15.22
N ARG A 73 1.36 -6.91 -14.08
CA ARG A 73 0.52 -5.71 -13.95
C ARG A 73 1.19 -4.65 -13.09
N LEU A 74 0.89 -3.41 -13.43
CA LEU A 74 1.17 -2.27 -12.56
C LEU A 74 0.00 -2.06 -11.59
N TYR A 75 0.38 -1.74 -10.36
CA TYR A 75 -0.51 -1.35 -9.29
C TYR A 75 -0.18 0.08 -8.89
N VAL A 76 -1.22 0.89 -8.68
CA VAL A 76 -1.10 2.21 -8.08
C VAL A 76 -1.80 2.19 -6.74
N GLN A 77 -1.04 2.46 -5.68
CA GLN A 77 -1.53 2.49 -4.32
C GLN A 77 -1.32 3.89 -3.76
N THR A 78 -2.38 4.50 -3.22
CA THR A 78 -2.25 5.70 -2.42
C THR A 78 -2.36 5.34 -0.95
N SER A 79 -1.49 5.92 -0.13
CA SER A 79 -1.39 5.60 1.27
C SER A 79 -0.98 6.82 2.09
N ARG A 80 -1.30 6.80 3.37
CA ARG A 80 -0.89 7.82 4.33
C ARG A 80 -0.27 7.19 5.54
N VAL A 81 0.64 7.93 6.12
CA VAL A 81 1.24 7.64 7.40
C VAL A 81 0.24 8.11 8.46
N THR A 82 -0.43 7.19 9.15
CA THR A 82 -1.39 7.52 10.21
C THR A 82 -0.87 7.05 11.56
N ASN A 83 -1.32 7.72 12.63
CA ASN A 83 -1.09 7.23 13.98
C ASN A 83 -1.90 5.94 14.17
N GLY A 84 -1.21 4.85 14.48
CA GLY A 84 -1.82 3.54 14.66
C GLY A 84 -0.87 2.65 15.45
N ALA A 85 -1.37 1.49 15.87
CA ALA A 85 -0.58 0.50 16.56
C ALA A 85 -0.64 -0.82 15.79
N ILE A 86 0.51 -1.49 15.69
CA ILE A 86 0.58 -2.89 15.29
C ILE A 86 0.60 -3.70 16.58
N ILE A 87 -0.38 -4.58 16.79
CA ILE A 87 -0.43 -5.48 17.95
C ILE A 87 -0.39 -6.92 17.43
N GLY A 88 0.78 -7.56 17.53
CA GLY A 88 1.00 -8.89 16.94
C GLY A 88 0.93 -8.83 15.41
N ALA A 89 -0.02 -9.56 14.81
CA ALA A 89 -0.25 -9.62 13.36
C ALA A 89 -1.40 -8.71 12.86
N ASN A 90 -2.06 -7.97 13.74
CA ASN A 90 -3.20 -7.11 13.39
C ASN A 90 -2.79 -5.62 13.41
N GLU A 91 -3.05 -4.92 12.31
CA GLU A 91 -2.91 -3.48 12.24
C GLU A 91 -4.22 -2.79 12.59
N MET A 92 -4.16 -1.82 13.52
CA MET A 92 -5.28 -0.96 13.85
C MET A 92 -4.96 0.48 13.42
N PRO A 93 -5.36 0.89 12.21
CA PRO A 93 -5.19 2.26 11.74
C PRO A 93 -6.14 3.21 12.48
N ASN A 94 -5.75 4.48 12.63
CA ASN A 94 -6.53 5.57 13.24
C ASN A 94 -6.92 5.36 14.72
N LEU A 95 -5.99 4.88 15.55
CA LEU A 95 -6.27 4.70 16.98
C LEU A 95 -6.42 6.06 17.69
N PRO A 96 -7.45 6.25 18.56
CA PRO A 96 -7.57 7.45 19.37
C PRO A 96 -6.32 7.69 20.24
N PRO A 97 -5.93 8.96 20.48
CA PRO A 97 -4.76 9.29 21.30
C PRO A 97 -4.77 8.68 22.71
N SER A 98 -5.97 8.56 23.31
CA SER A 98 -6.16 7.94 24.63
C SER A 98 -5.84 6.45 24.65
N MET A 99 -6.07 5.74 23.55
CA MET A 99 -5.74 4.31 23.40
C MET A 99 -4.26 4.10 23.06
N LEU A 100 -3.64 5.03 22.33
CA LEU A 100 -2.19 5.02 22.11
C LEU A 100 -1.42 5.21 23.42
N ALA A 101 -1.90 6.08 24.31
CA ALA A 101 -1.26 6.36 25.59
C ALA A 101 -1.24 5.16 26.54
N THR A 102 -2.30 4.33 26.54
CA THR A 102 -2.35 3.11 27.35
C THR A 102 -1.43 2.03 26.77
N LEU A 103 -1.43 1.84 25.45
CA LEU A 103 -0.54 0.89 24.75
C LEU A 103 0.95 1.26 24.90
N ASN A 104 1.28 2.55 24.98
CA ASN A 104 2.65 3.02 25.19
C ASN A 104 3.16 2.76 26.63
N ASN A 105 2.24 2.56 27.59
CA ASN A 105 2.59 2.34 28.99
C ASN A 105 2.86 0.86 29.31
N ASP A 106 2.22 -0.05 28.57
CA ASP A 106 2.49 -1.48 28.65
C ASP A 106 3.73 -1.82 27.81
N ARG A 107 4.90 -1.85 28.46
CA ARG A 107 6.17 -2.41 27.95
C ARG A 107 6.04 -3.91 27.66
N THR A 108 5.14 -4.28 26.76
CA THR A 108 4.93 -5.65 26.30
C THR A 108 5.80 -5.90 25.07
N ALA A 109 6.44 -7.06 25.05
CA ALA A 109 7.50 -7.49 24.13
C ALA A 109 7.03 -7.76 22.69
N GLY A 110 6.11 -6.94 22.16
CA GLY A 110 5.38 -7.18 20.91
C GLY A 110 5.59 -6.13 19.81
N GLY A 111 6.59 -5.24 19.91
CA GLY A 111 6.96 -4.33 18.82
C GLY A 111 5.91 -3.26 18.52
N PHE A 112 5.72 -2.31 19.44
CA PHE A 112 4.88 -1.13 19.21
C PHE A 112 5.53 -0.21 18.15
N LYS A 113 4.84 -0.02 17.01
CA LYS A 113 5.14 1.07 16.07
C LYS A 113 3.96 2.05 16.10
N PRO A 114 4.17 3.33 16.49
CA PRO A 114 3.11 4.34 16.63
C PRO A 114 2.56 4.83 15.29
N THR A 115 3.02 4.24 14.18
CA THR A 115 2.76 4.74 12.84
C THR A 115 2.60 3.55 11.89
N VAL A 116 1.48 3.52 11.18
CA VAL A 116 1.16 2.49 10.18
C VAL A 116 0.88 3.14 8.83
N LEU A 117 1.17 2.41 7.76
CA LEU A 117 0.86 2.83 6.40
C LEU A 117 -0.59 2.46 6.10
N THR A 118 -1.49 3.43 6.12
CA THR A 118 -2.91 3.22 5.78
C THR A 118 -3.11 3.41 4.28
N VAL A 119 -3.48 2.33 3.58
CA VAL A 119 -3.86 2.39 2.17
C VAL A 119 -5.24 3.05 2.04
N LEU A 120 -5.34 4.07 1.19
CA LEU A 120 -6.61 4.76 0.90
C LEU A 120 -7.26 4.21 -0.37
N THR A 121 -6.48 4.06 -1.43
CA THR A 121 -6.94 3.51 -2.69
C THR A 121 -5.88 2.61 -3.29
N GLU A 122 -6.35 1.59 -4.01
CA GLU A 122 -5.48 0.73 -4.80
C GLU A 122 -6.16 0.42 -6.13
N HIS A 123 -5.41 0.56 -7.21
CA HIS A 123 -5.88 0.32 -8.56
C HIS A 123 -4.93 -0.62 -9.29
N GLU A 124 -5.50 -1.72 -9.81
CA GLU A 124 -4.82 -2.66 -10.68
C GLU A 124 -5.04 -2.24 -12.14
N LEU A 125 -3.96 -2.19 -12.91
CA LEU A 125 -4.03 -1.92 -14.35
C LEU A 125 -4.22 -3.21 -15.16
N ALA A 126 -4.60 -3.01 -16.42
CA ALA A 126 -4.62 -4.08 -17.42
C ALA A 126 -3.23 -4.75 -17.51
N PRO A 127 -3.17 -6.06 -17.82
CA PRO A 127 -1.91 -6.78 -17.90
C PRO A 127 -1.04 -6.21 -19.01
N ALA A 128 0.24 -6.05 -18.70
CA ALA A 128 1.25 -5.67 -19.67
C ALA A 128 1.67 -6.89 -20.51
N GLU A 129 2.23 -6.63 -21.68
CA GLU A 129 2.85 -7.67 -22.52
C GLU A 129 4.15 -8.24 -21.91
N TYR A 130 4.61 -7.69 -20.79
CA TYR A 130 5.89 -8.00 -20.15
C TYR A 130 5.72 -8.13 -18.64
N ILE A 131 6.64 -8.87 -18.01
CA ILE A 131 6.77 -8.88 -16.55
C ILE A 131 7.42 -7.56 -16.12
N ILE A 132 6.78 -6.89 -15.17
CA ILE A 132 7.27 -5.64 -14.59
C ILE A 132 7.97 -5.98 -13.26
N SER A 133 9.05 -5.29 -12.96
CA SER A 133 9.75 -5.42 -11.68
C SER A 133 10.13 -4.06 -11.15
N GLY A 134 9.87 -3.86 -9.86
CA GLY A 134 10.24 -2.67 -9.12
C GLY A 134 9.05 -1.80 -8.77
N GLN A 135 9.37 -0.70 -8.12
CA GLN A 135 8.40 0.30 -7.68
C GLN A 135 9.02 1.68 -7.69
N GLN A 136 8.16 2.69 -7.74
CA GLN A 136 8.50 4.07 -7.51
C GLN A 136 7.49 4.68 -6.53
N VAL A 137 8.01 5.50 -5.62
CA VAL A 137 7.23 6.18 -4.59
C VAL A 137 7.31 7.68 -4.81
N LEU A 138 6.16 8.35 -4.78
CA LEU A 138 6.04 9.80 -4.83
C LEU A 138 5.27 10.27 -3.60
N THR A 139 5.67 11.39 -3.02
CA THR A 139 4.91 12.03 -1.93
C THR A 139 4.42 13.38 -2.41
N ILE A 140 3.12 13.60 -2.27
CA ILE A 140 2.48 14.89 -2.55
C ILE A 140 1.83 15.44 -1.29
N GLU A 141 1.57 16.74 -1.27
CA GLU A 141 0.83 17.38 -0.18
C GLU A 141 -0.59 17.71 -0.64
N VAL A 142 -1.58 17.22 0.11
CA VAL A 142 -2.98 17.54 -0.11
C VAL A 142 -3.31 18.79 0.69
N ILE A 143 -3.68 19.87 0.00
CA ILE A 143 -4.09 21.16 0.59
C ILE A 143 -5.57 21.34 0.31
N LYS A 144 -6.36 21.73 1.32
CA LYS A 144 -7.79 22.03 1.18
C LYS A 144 -8.01 23.53 1.17
#